data_AF-A0A359BA07-F1
#
_entry.id   AF-A0A359BA07-F1
#
_cell.length_a   1.000
_cell.length_b   1.000
_cell.length_c   1.000
_cell.angle_alpha   90.00
_cell.angle_beta   90.00
_cell.angle_gamma   90.00
#
_symmetry.space_group_name_H-M   'P 1'
#
loop_
_entity.id
_entity.type
_entity.pdbx_description
1 polymer ?
#
loop_
_entity_poly.entity_id
_entity_poly.type
_entity_poly.pdbx_seq_one_letter_code
_entity_poly.pdbx_strand_id
1 'polypeptide(L)'
;MEIEKRYLHLSVHQLVDSVLRSGDIDDRIFNKETMKEGSFIHGKYQKKQGDNYLAEYPLSTKISRPLGTIFLQGRADGIYFSSSKAIIEEIKSTVDKLEDFSSSLES
;
A
#
# COMPACT_ATOMS: atom_id res chain seq x y z
N MET A 1 25.91 5.11 -29.24
CA MET A 1 24.95 4.01 -29.05
C MET A 1 23.72 4.63 -28.45
N GLU A 2 22.62 4.75 -29.21
CA GLU A 2 21.37 5.26 -28.65
C GLU A 2 20.80 4.19 -27.72
N ILE A 3 20.58 4.55 -26.46
CA ILE A 3 19.92 3.68 -25.50
C ILE A 3 18.42 3.79 -25.79
N GLU A 4 17.81 2.70 -26.24
CA GLU A 4 16.35 2.61 -26.36
C GLU A 4 15.72 2.92 -25.00
N LYS A 5 14.98 4.03 -24.91
CA LYS A 5 14.34 4.44 -23.66
C LYS A 5 13.18 3.51 -23.34
N ARG A 6 13.32 2.72 -22.28
CA ARG A 6 12.25 1.81 -21.83
C ARG A 6 11.15 2.58 -21.12
N TYR A 7 9.91 2.11 -21.25
CA TYR A 7 8.78 2.61 -20.46
C TYR A 7 8.18 1.45 -19.65
N LEU A 8 8.20 1.58 -18.33
CA LEU A 8 7.67 0.57 -17.42
C LEU A 8 6.45 1.14 -16.69
N HIS A 9 5.36 0.40 -16.67
CA HIS A 9 4.16 0.72 -15.91
C HIS A 9 3.94 -0.39 -14.89
N LEU A 10 4.06 -0.06 -13.60
CA LEU A 10 3.98 -1.03 -12.51
C LEU A 10 3.14 -0.48 -11.35
N SER A 11 2.49 -1.38 -10.61
CA SER A 11 1.99 -1.05 -9.27
C SER A 11 3.11 -1.11 -8.23
N VAL A 12 2.93 -0.41 -7.11
CA VAL A 12 3.84 -0.52 -5.95
C VAL A 12 3.96 -1.97 -5.49
N HIS A 13 2.86 -2.72 -5.47
CA HIS A 13 2.88 -4.15 -5.09
C HIS A 13 3.74 -4.97 -6.06
N GLN A 14 3.55 -4.82 -7.37
CA GLN A 14 4.38 -5.52 -8.37
C GLN A 14 5.86 -5.19 -8.21
N LEU A 15 6.19 -3.92 -7.93
CA LEU A 15 7.57 -3.51 -7.68
C LEU A 15 8.14 -4.19 -6.44
N VAL A 16 7.42 -4.11 -5.31
CA VAL A 16 7.82 -4.72 -4.04
C VAL A 16 7.98 -6.24 -4.19
N ASP A 17 7.00 -6.92 -4.78
CA ASP A 17 7.06 -8.37 -5.02
C ASP A 17 8.26 -8.75 -5.89
N SER A 18 8.57 -7.95 -6.92
CA SER A 18 9.71 -8.25 -7.80
C SER A 18 11.05 -8.13 -7.08
N VAL A 19 11.16 -7.24 -6.09
CA VAL A 19 12.38 -7.01 -5.30
C VAL A 19 12.46 -7.96 -4.10
N LEU A 20 11.32 -8.26 -3.45
CA LEU A 20 11.22 -9.04 -2.22
C LEU A 20 10.90 -10.52 -2.43
N ARG A 21 10.90 -11.02 -3.67
CA ARG A 21 10.78 -12.46 -4.02
C ARG A 21 11.94 -13.35 -3.53
N SER A 22 12.58 -12.97 -2.43
CA SER A 22 13.55 -13.77 -1.66
C SER A 22 12.99 -14.31 -0.34
N GLY A 23 11.73 -14.01 0.02
CA GLY A 23 11.07 -14.48 1.24
C GLY A 23 9.87 -15.40 0.98
N ASP A 24 9.68 -16.39 1.85
CA ASP A 24 8.58 -17.36 1.87
C ASP A 24 7.24 -16.63 2.13
N ILE A 25 6.54 -16.23 1.07
CA ILE A 25 5.17 -15.70 1.19
C ILE A 25 4.29 -16.90 1.54
N ASP A 26 4.02 -17.07 2.83
CA ASP A 26 3.17 -18.15 3.33
C ASP A 26 1.70 -17.85 2.98
N ASP A 27 1.26 -18.39 1.84
CA ASP A 27 -0.11 -18.23 1.32
C ASP A 27 -1.20 -18.89 2.21
N ARG A 28 -0.83 -19.52 3.34
CA ARG A 28 -1.76 -20.27 4.20
C ARG A 28 -2.62 -19.40 5.12
N ILE A 29 -2.34 -18.11 5.26
CA ILE A 29 -3.12 -17.16 6.10
C ILE A 29 -4.14 -16.36 5.27
N PHE A 30 -4.30 -16.61 3.97
CA PHE A 30 -5.30 -15.92 3.13
C PHE A 30 -6.69 -16.59 3.22
N ASN A 31 -7.32 -16.56 4.39
CA ASN A 31 -8.75 -16.92 4.50
C ASN A 31 -9.61 -15.79 3.90
N LYS A 32 -10.43 -16.11 2.89
CA LYS A 32 -11.36 -15.16 2.24
C LYS A 32 -12.31 -14.48 3.22
N GLU A 33 -12.63 -15.12 4.35
CA GLU A 33 -13.46 -14.54 5.41
C GLU A 33 -12.73 -13.38 6.12
N THR A 34 -11.47 -13.58 6.49
CA THR A 34 -10.61 -12.55 7.12
C THR A 34 -10.42 -11.34 6.20
N MET A 35 -10.26 -11.56 4.88
CA MET A 35 -10.15 -10.45 3.91
C MET A 35 -11.42 -9.60 3.82
N LYS A 36 -12.61 -10.23 3.86
CA LYS A 36 -13.90 -9.53 3.85
C LYS A 36 -14.10 -8.73 5.13
N GLU A 37 -13.76 -9.32 6.26
CA GLU A 37 -13.85 -8.67 7.56
C GLU A 37 -12.91 -7.47 7.64
N GLY A 38 -11.65 -7.61 7.22
CA GLY A 38 -10.70 -6.50 7.13
C GLY A 38 -11.22 -5.36 6.25
N SER A 39 -11.74 -5.68 5.06
CA SER A 39 -12.34 -4.69 4.16
C SER A 39 -13.54 -3.97 4.78
N PHE A 40 -14.37 -4.69 5.54
CA PHE A 40 -15.49 -4.10 6.28
C PHE A 40 -15.02 -3.16 7.39
N ILE A 41 -13.99 -3.55 8.14
CA ILE A 41 -13.38 -2.74 9.20
C ILE A 41 -12.79 -1.46 8.60
N HIS A 42 -12.04 -1.53 7.49
CA HIS A 42 -11.52 -0.37 6.77
C HIS A 42 -12.66 0.58 6.40
N GLY A 43 -13.71 0.07 5.74
CA GLY A 43 -14.85 0.88 5.35
C GLY A 43 -15.58 1.51 6.54
N LYS A 44 -15.66 0.83 7.70
CA LYS A 44 -16.25 1.38 8.92
C LYS A 44 -15.40 2.49 9.54
N TYR A 45 -14.08 2.35 9.53
CA TYR A 45 -13.15 3.38 9.99
C TYR A 45 -13.19 4.61 9.07
N GLN A 46 -13.04 4.41 7.77
CA GLN A 46 -13.03 5.46 6.76
C GLN A 46 -14.32 6.29 6.77
N LYS A 47 -15.50 5.65 6.92
CA LYS A 47 -16.80 6.34 7.00
C LYS A 47 -16.98 7.26 8.21
N LYS A 48 -16.18 7.08 9.26
CA LYS A 48 -16.22 7.94 10.46
C LYS A 48 -15.34 9.19 10.31
N GLN A 49 -14.54 9.25 9.25
CA GLN A 49 -13.65 10.39 8.99
C GLN A 49 -14.44 11.57 8.41
N GLY A 50 -13.92 12.79 8.61
CA GLY A 50 -14.55 14.02 8.13
C GLY A 50 -14.17 14.38 6.69
N ASP A 51 -14.68 15.51 6.21
CA ASP A 51 -14.58 15.95 4.80
C ASP A 51 -13.15 16.14 4.27
N ASN A 52 -12.16 16.25 5.16
CA ASN A 52 -10.74 16.39 4.80
C ASN A 52 -10.01 15.04 4.62
N TYR A 53 -10.76 13.93 4.61
CA TYR A 53 -10.22 12.58 4.46
C TYR A 53 -10.62 11.95 3.13
N LEU A 54 -9.63 11.42 2.41
CA LEU A 54 -9.81 10.68 1.16
C LEU A 54 -9.57 9.19 1.42
N ALA A 55 -10.64 8.40 1.41
CA ALA A 55 -10.57 6.94 1.52
C ALA A 55 -10.15 6.31 0.18
N GLU A 56 -9.36 5.23 0.24
CA GLU A 56 -9.01 4.41 -0.94
C GLU A 56 -8.46 5.25 -2.11
N TYR A 57 -7.56 6.18 -1.82
CA TYR A 57 -7.16 7.21 -2.77
C TYR A 57 -6.04 6.73 -3.71
N PRO A 58 -6.22 6.79 -5.04
CA PRO A 58 -5.19 6.40 -6.00
C PRO A 58 -4.07 7.44 -6.07
N LEU A 59 -2.82 6.96 -6.06
CA LEU A 59 -1.62 7.78 -6.20
C LEU A 59 -0.77 7.26 -7.36
N SER A 60 -0.14 8.16 -8.09
CA SER A 60 0.80 7.78 -9.14
C SER A 60 1.94 8.78 -9.30
N THR A 61 3.07 8.30 -9.81
CA THR A 61 4.24 9.15 -10.09
C THR A 61 5.00 8.63 -11.30
N LYS A 62 5.74 9.53 -11.96
CA LYS A 62 6.66 9.22 -13.07
C LYS A 62 8.09 9.46 -12.61
N ILE A 63 8.91 8.42 -12.67
CA ILE A 63 10.31 8.44 -12.27
C ILE A 63 11.17 8.27 -13.53
N SER A 64 11.83 9.35 -13.94
CA SER A 64 12.76 9.34 -15.07
C SER A 64 14.14 8.84 -14.65
N ARG A 65 14.72 7.92 -15.43
CA ARG A 65 16.08 7.37 -15.25
C ARG A 65 16.82 7.38 -16.60
N PRO A 66 18.16 7.26 -16.61
CA PRO A 66 18.93 7.25 -17.85
C PRO A 66 18.51 6.17 -18.87
N LEU A 67 18.03 5.02 -18.38
CA LEU A 67 17.61 3.87 -19.20
C LEU A 67 16.12 3.90 -19.61
N GLY A 68 15.33 4.83 -19.07
CA GLY A 68 13.88 4.83 -19.30
C GLY A 68 13.07 5.52 -18.20
N THR A 69 11.75 5.45 -18.33
CA THR A 69 10.80 6.05 -17.38
C THR A 69 9.95 4.97 -16.74
N ILE A 70 9.77 5.08 -15.42
CA ILE A 70 8.88 4.22 -14.63
C ILE A 70 7.65 5.04 -14.26
N PHE A 71 6.47 4.58 -14.66
CA PHE A 71 5.20 5.04 -14.11
C PHE A 71 4.79 4.06 -13.00
N LEU A 72 4.78 4.57 -11.77
CA LEU A 72 4.48 3.82 -10.57
C LEU A 72 3.12 4.27 -10.02
N GLN A 73 2.24 3.32 -9.73
CA GLN A 73 0.93 3.59 -9.17
C GLN A 73 0.62 2.75 -7.95
N GLY A 74 -0.20 3.28 -7.05
CA GLY A 74 -0.64 2.59 -5.84
C GLY A 74 -1.95 3.20 -5.35
N ARG A 75 -2.46 2.65 -4.25
CA ARG A 75 -3.62 3.17 -3.54
C ARG A 75 -3.26 3.25 -2.07
N ALA A 76 -3.51 4.41 -1.46
CA ALA A 76 -3.46 4.55 -0.01
C ALA A 76 -4.84 4.24 0.57
N ASP A 77 -4.90 3.59 1.72
CA ASP A 77 -6.18 3.33 2.41
C ASP A 77 -6.82 4.65 2.88
N GLY A 78 -5.99 5.63 3.24
CA GLY A 78 -6.42 6.96 3.66
C GLY A 78 -5.43 8.06 3.31
N ILE A 79 -5.94 9.25 2.98
CA ILE A 79 -5.15 10.48 2.99
C ILE A 79 -5.93 11.54 3.75
N TYR A 80 -5.33 12.06 4.82
CA TYR A 80 -5.88 13.16 5.59
C TYR A 80 -5.13 14.45 5.29
N PHE A 81 -5.86 15.49 4.90
CA PHE A 81 -5.30 16.82 4.66
C PHE A 81 -5.56 17.72 5.87
N SER A 82 -4.48 18.09 6.55
CA SER A 82 -4.47 19.19 7.51
C SER A 82 -4.05 20.49 6.82
N SER A 83 -4.27 21.63 7.47
CA SER A 83 -3.93 22.97 6.96
C SER A 83 -2.46 23.15 6.58
N SER A 84 -1.56 22.30 7.07
CA SER A 84 -0.11 22.40 6.80
C SER A 84 0.54 21.10 6.30
N LYS A 85 -0.18 19.97 6.28
CA LYS A 85 0.42 18.64 6.04
C LYS A 85 -0.60 17.69 5.41
N ALA A 86 -0.11 16.81 4.55
CA ALA A 86 -0.84 15.62 4.14
C ALA A 86 -0.30 14.42 4.93
N ILE A 87 -1.19 13.62 5.49
CA ILE A 87 -0.87 12.37 6.20
C ILE A 87 -1.41 11.23 5.34
N ILE A 88 -0.56 10.25 5.05
CA ILE A 88 -0.92 9.03 4.31
C ILE A 88 -1.10 7.91 5.33
N GLU A 89 -2.20 7.19 5.26
CA GLU A 89 -2.55 6.08 6.16
C GLU A 89 -2.56 4.75 5.39
N GLU A 90 -2.03 3.73 6.04
CA GLU A 90 -2.18 2.31 5.69
C GLU A 90 -2.88 1.65 6.89
N ILE A 91 -3.99 0.97 6.65
CA ILE A 91 -4.81 0.35 7.70
C ILE A 91 -4.56 -1.15 7.66
N LYS A 92 -4.37 -1.76 8.84
CA LYS A 92 -4.25 -3.21 9.00
C LYS A 92 -5.16 -3.69 10.11
N SER A 93 -5.73 -4.88 9.93
CA SER A 93 -6.48 -5.57 10.97
C SER A 93 -5.79 -6.91 11.25
N THR A 94 -5.85 -7.34 12.50
CA THR A 94 -5.30 -8.61 12.95
C THR A 94 -6.31 -9.29 13.87
N VAL A 95 -6.29 -10.63 13.88
CA VAL A 95 -7.03 -11.46 14.83
C VAL A 95 -6.23 -11.71 16.10
N ASP A 96 -4.91 -11.53 16.03
CA ASP A 96 -4.01 -11.66 17.17
C ASP A 96 -4.11 -10.45 18.10
N LYS A 97 -3.67 -10.65 19.33
CA LYS A 97 -3.61 -9.56 20.30
C LYS A 97 -2.60 -8.51 19.84
N LEU A 98 -2.94 -7.24 20.03
CA LEU A 98 -2.12 -6.13 19.55
C LEU A 98 -0.73 -6.11 20.22
N GLU A 99 -0.65 -6.61 21.46
CA GLU A 99 0.61 -6.75 22.20
C GLU A 99 1.59 -7.72 21.52
N ASP A 100 1.09 -8.73 20.80
CA ASP A 100 1.92 -9.73 20.12
C ASP A 100 2.38 -9.23 18.74
N PHE A 101 1.60 -8.33 18.10
CA PHE A 101 1.87 -7.79 16.76
C PHE A 101 3.08 -6.85 16.69
N SER A 102 3.34 -6.06 17.73
CA SER A 102 4.45 -5.08 17.71
C SER A 102 5.83 -5.74 17.72
N SER A 103 5.95 -6.92 18.33
CA SER A 103 7.22 -7.66 18.47
C SER A 103 7.79 -8.17 17.14
N SER A 104 6.96 -8.29 16.10
CA SER A 104 7.33 -8.88 14.81
C SER A 104 7.83 -7.85 13.79
N LEU A 105 7.75 -6.55 14.09
CA LEU A 105 8.20 -5.45 13.21
C LEU A 105 9.63 -4.97 13.52
N GLU A 106 10.25 -5.46 14.60
CA GLU A 106 11.62 -5.11 15.01
C GLU A 106 12.69 -6.14 14.61
N SER A 107 12.33 -7.20 13.87
CA SER A 107 13.24 -8.27 13.45
C SER A 107 13.48 -8.31 11.95
#